data_AF-A0A7V5VK30-F1
#
_entry.id   AF-A0A7V5VK30-F1
#
_cell.length_a   1.000
_cell.length_b   1.000
_cell.length_c   1.000
_cell.angle_alpha   90.00
_cell.angle_beta   90.00
_cell.angle_gamma   90.00
#
_symmetry.space_group_name_H-M   'P 1'
#
loop_
_entity.id
_entity.type
_entity.pdbx_description
1 polymer ?
#
loop_
_entity_poly.entity_id
_entity_poly.type
_entity_poly.pdbx_seq_one_letter_code
_entity_poly.pdbx_strand_id
1 'polypeptide(L)'
;MVIGILAIGILAFIRLYPSGFLALKRSGQSDAATRLAQQEMERLKSRAENLPRMIAPTGYDFSTGDPVLYVDPDVDPNDLGVQPNLPQGFPTEYASGVNRFRRISGERVNLGLPGPTLGSRNQLTEGIVYTTLFAPIAQTVGGGASGDYLSVTSAPMRRIVLDSTYQRPNIRVYEYGIDYDAGKVMLQRLRYAPIRYLVEYAVVYVAPSGRIETLFLSQQYQFDPTDPAAPTPVWVDLWIPEEIRAGVLGIAPFSDTVARLFEQIPLGAPWSEESPYQYKVLNPLTGTILISPKASGFYERYWRGTRPLEAYVSYFVHDWSIMREEFTVPNSGRLRLAFSDLKQFGDLLDDQSTYQGLGLGRDVNNNPLPADLIIVDLLTGRGAYFRQGVQLFDELAPDLRAQSLPNLGATIDYATGNIQITNPDMRGRKVRVFYKVHENWTISVQKAADRYYLSPNAGGLTPDSCWYDYAAAYNGDTSDIARRLYFSRSEAGKTVLLREYWYVDANGNTQRGTNGVFKISDIPDGTGRVYIDLRDVHPNAVRWDPGVTGQAIR
;
A
#
# COMPACT_ATOMS: atom_id res chain seq x y z
N MET A 1 -17.82 -33.90 47.40
CA MET A 1 -17.39 -35.02 46.53
C MET A 1 -18.05 -35.01 45.13
N VAL A 2 -19.04 -34.14 44.85
CA VAL A 2 -19.73 -34.07 43.53
C VAL A 2 -18.96 -33.21 42.51
N ILE A 3 -18.23 -32.18 42.94
CA ILE A 3 -17.45 -31.30 42.07
C ILE A 3 -16.24 -32.01 41.43
N GLY A 4 -15.59 -32.94 42.14
CA GLY A 4 -14.47 -33.72 41.62
C GLY A 4 -14.88 -34.69 40.51
N ILE A 5 -16.06 -35.29 40.60
CA ILE A 5 -16.58 -36.24 39.61
C ILE A 5 -16.96 -35.50 38.31
N LEU A 6 -17.57 -34.30 38.42
CA LEU A 6 -17.89 -33.47 37.25
C LEU A 6 -16.63 -32.98 36.53
N ALA A 7 -15.63 -32.52 37.28
CA ALA A 7 -14.35 -32.07 36.71
C ALA A 7 -13.60 -33.21 36.01
N ILE A 8 -13.56 -34.40 36.61
CA ILE A 8 -12.95 -35.60 36.00
C ILE A 8 -13.73 -36.03 34.75
N GLY A 9 -15.07 -35.96 34.79
CA GLY A 9 -15.92 -36.29 33.64
C GLY A 9 -15.72 -35.35 32.44
N ILE A 10 -15.61 -34.05 32.68
CA ILE A 10 -15.32 -33.05 31.63
C ILE A 10 -13.89 -33.24 31.08
N LEU A 11 -12.90 -33.50 31.95
CA LEU A 11 -11.52 -33.75 31.53
C LEU A 11 -11.39 -35.03 30.69
N ALA A 12 -12.13 -36.08 31.06
CA ALA A 12 -12.18 -37.33 30.32
C ALA A 12 -12.84 -37.14 28.95
N PHE A 13 -13.91 -36.34 28.87
CA PHE A 13 -14.59 -36.02 27.60
C PHE A 13 -13.70 -35.19 26.66
N ILE A 14 -12.95 -34.21 27.19
CA ILE A 14 -11.98 -33.42 26.41
C ILE A 14 -10.84 -34.32 25.88
N ARG A 15 -10.39 -35.31 26.65
CA ARG A 15 -9.38 -36.29 26.20
C ARG A 15 -9.89 -37.30 25.18
N LEU A 16 -11.17 -37.65 25.21
CA LEU A 16 -11.77 -38.63 24.29
C LEU A 16 -12.12 -38.02 22.92
N TYR A 17 -12.41 -36.72 22.87
CA TYR A 17 -12.80 -36.01 21.63
C TYR A 17 -12.02 -34.70 21.38
N PRO A 18 -10.67 -34.71 21.41
CA PRO A 18 -9.88 -33.49 21.19
C PRO A 18 -10.16 -32.87 19.80
N SER A 19 -10.42 -33.69 18.79
CA SER A 19 -10.78 -33.24 17.44
C SER A 19 -12.12 -32.50 17.37
N GLY A 20 -13.12 -32.87 18.19
CA GLY A 20 -14.42 -32.20 18.24
C GLY A 20 -14.32 -30.80 18.85
N PHE A 21 -13.51 -30.62 19.89
CA PHE A 21 -13.25 -29.31 20.49
C PHE A 21 -12.44 -28.40 19.56
N LEU A 22 -11.44 -28.94 18.85
CA LEU A 22 -10.70 -28.19 17.83
C LEU A 22 -11.60 -27.76 16.66
N ALA A 23 -12.52 -28.63 16.22
CA ALA A 23 -13.48 -28.29 15.17
C ALA A 23 -14.44 -27.17 15.60
N LEU A 24 -14.97 -27.24 16.83
CA LEU A 24 -15.82 -26.18 17.39
C LEU A 24 -15.06 -24.85 17.55
N LYS A 25 -13.81 -24.90 18.00
CA LYS A 25 -12.93 -23.72 18.11
C LYS A 25 -12.70 -23.07 16.74
N ARG A 26 -12.33 -23.88 15.74
CA ARG A 26 -12.10 -23.41 14.37
C ARG A 26 -13.37 -22.83 13.74
N SER A 27 -14.53 -23.45 13.97
CA SER A 27 -15.83 -22.91 13.52
C SER A 27 -16.11 -21.54 14.16
N GLY A 28 -15.93 -21.41 15.48
CA GLY A 28 -16.13 -20.15 16.17
C GLY A 28 -15.17 -19.04 15.71
N GLN A 29 -13.92 -19.39 15.43
CA GLN A 29 -12.94 -18.45 14.88
C GLN A 29 -13.22 -18.09 13.42
N SER A 30 -13.70 -19.02 12.60
CA SER A 30 -14.13 -18.75 11.23
C SER A 30 -15.32 -17.79 11.16
N ASP A 31 -16.28 -17.92 12.08
CA ASP A 31 -17.39 -16.98 12.21
C ASP A 31 -16.90 -15.59 12.65
N ALA A 32 -15.93 -15.53 13.57
CA ALA A 32 -15.30 -14.28 13.99
C ALA A 32 -14.56 -13.60 12.83
N ALA A 33 -13.78 -14.37 12.06
CA ALA A 33 -13.08 -13.88 10.87
C ALA A 33 -14.04 -13.33 9.82
N THR A 34 -15.16 -14.04 9.56
CA THR A 34 -16.19 -13.60 8.60
C THR A 34 -16.82 -12.27 9.02
N ARG A 35 -17.17 -12.12 10.31
CA ARG A 35 -17.71 -10.86 10.83
C ARG A 35 -16.70 -9.71 10.74
N LEU A 36 -15.44 -9.97 11.08
CA LEU A 36 -14.40 -8.96 11.01
C LEU A 36 -14.14 -8.52 9.56
N ALA A 37 -14.14 -9.45 8.61
CA ALA A 37 -14.01 -9.15 7.18
C ALA A 37 -15.18 -8.31 6.66
N GLN A 38 -16.43 -8.63 7.06
CA GLN A 38 -17.60 -7.82 6.71
C GLN A 38 -17.52 -6.40 7.30
N GLN A 39 -17.11 -6.28 8.56
CA GLN A 39 -16.93 -4.99 9.21
C GLN A 39 -15.86 -4.14 8.50
N GLU A 40 -14.74 -4.75 8.11
CA GLU A 40 -13.69 -4.05 7.37
C GLU A 40 -14.15 -3.63 5.98
N MET A 41 -14.92 -4.48 5.28
CA MET A 41 -15.52 -4.14 3.99
C MET A 41 -16.48 -2.94 4.10
N GLU A 42 -17.38 -2.94 5.08
CA GLU A 42 -18.30 -1.80 5.30
C GLU A 42 -17.55 -0.53 5.71
N ARG A 43 -16.49 -0.66 6.53
CA ARG A 43 -15.61 0.47 6.87
C ARG A 43 -14.98 1.08 5.61
N LEU A 44 -14.48 0.25 4.69
CA LEU A 44 -13.86 0.73 3.45
C LEU A 44 -14.88 1.35 2.50
N LYS A 45 -16.09 0.78 2.36
CA LYS A 45 -17.19 1.37 1.58
C LYS A 45 -17.57 2.75 2.11
N SER A 46 -17.63 2.93 3.43
CA SER A 46 -17.93 4.23 4.05
C SER A 46 -16.86 5.30 3.79
N ARG A 47 -15.65 4.90 3.38
CA ARG A 47 -14.50 5.76 3.08
C ARG A 47 -14.09 5.69 1.60
N ALA A 48 -15.07 5.50 0.71
CA ALA A 48 -14.84 5.33 -0.72
C ALA A 48 -13.98 6.44 -1.35
N GLU A 49 -14.12 7.69 -0.88
CA GLU A 49 -13.36 8.85 -1.38
C GLU A 49 -11.86 8.82 -1.01
N ASN A 50 -11.50 8.07 0.04
CA ASN A 50 -10.14 7.93 0.55
C ASN A 50 -9.47 6.64 0.10
N LEU A 51 -10.15 5.80 -0.68
CA LEU A 51 -9.57 4.53 -1.11
C LEU A 51 -8.25 4.77 -1.87
N PRO A 52 -7.26 3.89 -1.68
CA PRO A 52 -6.02 3.99 -2.42
C PRO A 52 -6.26 3.80 -3.91
N ARG A 53 -5.36 4.34 -4.72
CA ARG A 53 -5.32 4.13 -6.17
C ARG A 53 -5.30 2.63 -6.50
N MET A 54 -4.41 1.90 -5.84
CA MET A 54 -4.27 0.45 -5.96
C MET A 54 -3.70 -0.15 -4.67
N ILE A 55 -3.92 -1.45 -4.49
CA ILE A 55 -3.17 -2.27 -3.54
C ILE A 55 -2.35 -3.25 -4.35
N ALA A 56 -1.04 -3.07 -4.31
CA ALA A 56 -0.10 -3.77 -5.17
C ALA A 56 0.61 -4.93 -4.45
N PRO A 57 0.90 -6.02 -5.18
CA PRO A 57 1.80 -7.06 -4.72
C PRO A 57 3.21 -6.52 -4.51
N THR A 58 3.96 -7.16 -3.62
CA THR A 58 5.32 -6.77 -3.28
C THR A 58 6.24 -7.98 -3.15
N GLY A 59 7.48 -7.81 -3.58
CA GLY A 59 8.58 -8.74 -3.35
C GLY A 59 9.72 -8.09 -2.59
N TYR A 60 10.60 -8.91 -2.05
CA TYR A 60 11.90 -8.51 -1.52
C TYR A 60 13.01 -8.80 -2.52
N ASP A 61 13.85 -7.82 -2.77
CA ASP A 61 15.13 -7.98 -3.44
C ASP A 61 16.26 -7.87 -2.42
N PHE A 62 17.29 -8.69 -2.59
CA PHE A 62 18.48 -8.75 -1.75
C PHE A 62 19.77 -8.51 -2.55
N SER A 63 19.67 -8.10 -3.82
CA SER A 63 20.79 -7.84 -4.72
C SER A 63 21.81 -6.83 -4.14
N THR A 64 21.34 -5.87 -3.34
CA THR A 64 22.15 -4.82 -2.68
C THR A 64 22.68 -5.21 -1.30
N GLY A 65 22.43 -6.43 -0.82
CA GLY A 65 22.78 -6.91 0.54
C GLY A 65 21.75 -6.59 1.62
N ASP A 66 21.07 -5.45 1.53
CA ASP A 66 19.91 -5.10 2.37
C ASP A 66 18.58 -5.50 1.70
N PRO A 67 17.55 -5.91 2.47
CA PRO A 67 16.23 -6.22 1.93
C PRO A 67 15.53 -4.96 1.43
N VAL A 68 15.36 -4.86 0.11
CA VAL A 68 14.62 -3.79 -0.56
C VAL A 68 13.26 -4.29 -0.98
N LEU A 69 12.22 -3.47 -0.75
CA LEU A 69 10.87 -3.75 -1.19
C LEU A 69 10.59 -3.17 -2.56
N TYR A 70 9.98 -3.98 -3.43
CA TYR A 70 9.51 -3.53 -4.73
C TYR A 70 8.12 -4.08 -5.03
N VAL A 71 7.48 -3.53 -6.08
CA VAL A 71 6.18 -4.01 -6.57
C VAL A 71 6.41 -5.15 -7.56
N ASP A 72 5.83 -6.32 -7.30
CA ASP A 72 5.98 -7.52 -8.13
C ASP A 72 4.66 -7.85 -8.87
N PRO A 73 4.47 -7.40 -10.13
CA PRO A 73 3.22 -7.56 -10.85
C PRO A 73 2.86 -9.02 -11.20
N ASP A 74 3.80 -9.96 -11.08
CA ASP A 74 3.61 -11.34 -11.52
C ASP A 74 3.09 -12.27 -10.41
N VAL A 75 2.88 -11.75 -9.20
CA VAL A 75 2.29 -12.48 -8.09
C VAL A 75 0.78 -12.64 -8.30
N ASP A 76 0.30 -13.89 -8.33
CA ASP A 76 -1.13 -14.19 -8.36
C ASP A 76 -1.80 -13.75 -7.03
N PRO A 77 -2.96 -13.08 -7.05
CA PRO A 77 -3.73 -12.70 -5.86
C PRO A 77 -4.03 -13.85 -4.90
N ASN A 78 -4.07 -15.09 -5.39
CA ASN A 78 -4.32 -16.30 -4.61
C ASN A 78 -3.04 -17.06 -4.24
N ASP A 79 -1.86 -16.60 -4.69
CA ASP A 79 -0.57 -17.20 -4.30
C ASP A 79 -0.17 -16.74 -2.89
N LEU A 80 -0.63 -17.53 -1.91
CA LEU A 80 -0.31 -17.38 -0.50
C LEU A 80 1.00 -18.08 -0.10
N GLY A 81 1.80 -18.54 -1.07
CA GLY A 81 3.08 -19.19 -0.84
C GLY A 81 4.14 -18.27 -0.27
N VAL A 82 5.30 -18.84 0.07
CA VAL A 82 6.51 -18.09 0.44
C VAL A 82 7.19 -17.61 -0.84
N GLN A 83 7.66 -16.37 -0.86
CA GLN A 83 8.48 -15.86 -1.96
C GLN A 83 9.68 -16.79 -2.20
N PRO A 84 9.99 -17.14 -3.46
CA PRO A 84 11.15 -17.97 -3.76
C PRO A 84 12.48 -17.21 -3.49
N ASN A 85 13.56 -17.97 -3.27
CA ASN A 85 14.94 -17.46 -3.18
C ASN A 85 15.21 -16.47 -2.02
N LEU A 86 14.49 -16.60 -0.91
CA LEU A 86 14.81 -15.83 0.30
C LEU A 86 16.15 -16.29 0.91
N PRO A 87 17.02 -15.36 1.34
CA PRO A 87 18.25 -15.70 2.06
C PRO A 87 17.97 -16.51 3.33
N GLN A 88 18.91 -17.40 3.67
CA GLN A 88 18.81 -18.19 4.90
C GLN A 88 18.77 -17.28 6.14
N GLY A 89 17.76 -17.46 6.99
CA GLY A 89 17.57 -16.66 8.20
C GLY A 89 16.68 -15.42 8.02
N PHE A 90 16.24 -15.09 6.79
CA PHE A 90 15.22 -14.07 6.60
C PHE A 90 13.86 -14.57 7.12
N PRO A 91 13.11 -13.79 7.93
CA PRO A 91 11.82 -14.25 8.46
C PRO A 91 10.78 -14.36 7.33
N THR A 92 10.42 -15.60 7.01
CA THR A 92 9.53 -15.95 5.87
C THR A 92 8.13 -15.38 6.01
N GLU A 93 7.68 -15.08 7.23
CA GLU A 93 6.36 -14.51 7.53
C GLU A 93 6.12 -13.15 6.86
N TYR A 94 7.19 -12.37 6.62
CA TYR A 94 7.06 -11.07 5.96
C TYR A 94 6.96 -11.18 4.44
N ALA A 95 7.34 -12.31 3.86
CA ALA A 95 7.42 -12.56 2.42
C ALA A 95 6.52 -13.74 1.99
N SER A 96 5.47 -14.03 2.76
CA SER A 96 4.56 -15.14 2.50
C SER A 96 3.10 -14.76 2.74
N GLY A 97 2.18 -15.58 2.22
CA GLY A 97 0.76 -15.39 2.43
C GLY A 97 0.27 -14.04 1.95
N VAL A 98 -0.62 -13.44 2.74
CA VAL A 98 -1.17 -12.11 2.45
C VAL A 98 -0.15 -10.98 2.51
N ASN A 99 1.00 -11.18 3.18
CA ASN A 99 2.06 -10.17 3.26
C ASN A 99 2.75 -9.91 1.92
N ARG A 100 2.45 -10.72 0.90
CA ARG A 100 2.80 -10.44 -0.49
C ARG A 100 2.00 -9.29 -1.11
N PHE A 101 0.95 -8.78 -0.48
CA PHE A 101 0.10 -7.69 -1.00
C PHE A 101 -0.01 -6.52 -0.02
N ARG A 102 1.08 -5.79 0.19
CA ARG A 102 1.16 -4.79 1.27
C ARG A 102 1.45 -3.35 0.82
N ARG A 103 1.67 -3.12 -0.48
CA ARG A 103 1.88 -1.76 -0.99
C ARG A 103 0.53 -1.09 -1.19
N ILE A 104 0.27 -0.07 -0.38
CA ILE A 104 -0.83 0.86 -0.56
C ILE A 104 -0.30 2.03 -1.39
N SER A 105 -0.84 2.23 -2.58
CA SER A 105 -0.41 3.32 -3.46
C SER A 105 -1.52 4.36 -3.59
N GLY A 106 -1.18 5.62 -3.31
CA GLY A 106 -2.03 6.77 -3.58
C GLY A 106 -3.33 6.82 -2.78
N GLU A 107 -3.28 6.61 -1.47
CA GLU A 107 -4.41 6.86 -0.57
C GLU A 107 -4.73 8.36 -0.53
N ARG A 108 -5.94 8.75 -0.96
CA ARG A 108 -6.30 10.16 -1.07
C ARG A 108 -6.56 10.77 0.30
N VAL A 109 -5.90 11.89 0.57
CA VAL A 109 -6.08 12.68 1.79
C VAL A 109 -7.02 13.85 1.52
N ASN A 110 -8.01 14.00 2.39
CA ASN A 110 -8.84 15.19 2.39
C ASN A 110 -8.13 16.31 3.17
N LEU A 111 -7.62 17.32 2.45
CA LEU A 111 -6.95 18.47 3.04
C LEU A 111 -7.97 19.46 3.60
N GLY A 112 -8.51 19.12 4.77
CA GLY A 112 -9.47 19.95 5.51
C GLY A 112 -8.82 21.15 6.20
N LEU A 113 -9.56 21.73 7.15
CA LEU A 113 -9.02 22.78 8.02
C LEU A 113 -8.00 22.19 9.01
N PRO A 114 -6.91 22.91 9.32
CA PRO A 114 -5.99 22.48 10.36
C PRO A 114 -6.73 22.43 11.69
N GLY A 115 -6.44 21.40 12.49
CA GLY A 115 -7.07 21.18 13.78
C GLY A 115 -6.04 21.13 14.91
N PRO A 116 -6.41 21.51 16.15
CA PRO A 116 -5.57 21.28 17.31
C PRO A 116 -5.45 19.77 17.56
N THR A 117 -4.23 19.28 17.79
CA THR A 117 -4.00 17.92 18.27
C THR A 117 -4.11 17.88 19.79
N LEU A 118 -4.94 16.98 20.32
CA LEU A 118 -5.14 16.81 21.77
C LEU A 118 -4.11 15.80 22.31
N GLY A 119 -3.01 16.23 22.95
CA GLY A 119 -2.14 15.25 23.63
C GLY A 119 -0.70 15.63 24.00
N SER A 120 -0.21 16.83 23.72
CA SER A 120 1.08 17.29 24.24
C SER A 120 0.90 18.57 25.05
N ARG A 121 1.29 18.57 26.33
CA ARG A 121 1.29 19.78 27.17
C ARG A 121 2.13 20.92 26.58
N ASN A 122 3.00 20.65 25.60
CA ASN A 122 3.96 21.60 25.03
C ASN A 122 4.01 21.67 23.49
N GLN A 123 3.07 21.12 22.73
CA GLN A 123 3.10 21.27 21.26
C GLN A 123 1.72 21.54 20.66
N LEU A 124 1.47 22.81 20.39
CA LEU A 124 0.60 23.28 19.30
C LEU A 124 1.31 22.97 17.98
N THR A 125 1.29 21.72 17.51
CA THR A 125 1.58 21.46 16.09
C THR A 125 0.28 21.54 15.32
N GLU A 126 -0.07 22.77 14.95
CA GLU A 126 -1.15 23.10 14.02
C GLU A 126 -0.83 22.42 12.67
N GLY A 127 -1.63 21.43 12.31
CA GLY A 127 -1.48 20.69 11.06
C GLY A 127 -2.78 19.98 10.71
N ILE A 128 -2.90 19.58 9.45
CA ILE A 128 -4.04 18.79 9.00
C ILE A 128 -3.77 17.34 9.39
N VAL A 129 -4.56 16.82 10.33
CA VAL A 129 -4.40 15.44 10.83
C VAL A 129 -5.03 14.48 9.83
N TYR A 130 -4.27 13.45 9.45
CA TYR A 130 -4.78 12.35 8.64
C TYR A 130 -4.33 11.00 9.22
N THR A 131 -5.24 10.03 9.25
CA THR A 131 -4.96 8.67 9.70
C THR A 131 -5.19 7.72 8.53
N THR A 132 -4.14 7.00 8.14
CA THR A 132 -4.21 6.06 7.00
C THR A 132 -5.25 4.98 7.21
N LEU A 133 -5.80 4.44 6.12
CA LEU A 133 -6.83 3.40 6.17
C LEU A 133 -6.27 2.10 6.74
N PHE A 134 -5.04 1.77 6.39
CA PHE A 134 -4.32 0.58 6.83
C PHE A 134 -3.13 0.98 7.71
N ALA A 135 -3.03 0.33 8.87
CA ALA A 135 -1.95 0.52 9.83
C ALA A 135 -1.84 -0.77 10.65
N PRO A 136 -0.66 -1.13 11.18
CA PRO A 136 0.56 -0.32 11.27
C PRO A 136 1.26 -0.09 9.92
N ILE A 137 1.85 1.11 9.75
CA ILE A 137 2.74 1.35 8.60
C ILE A 137 4.09 0.69 8.88
N ALA A 138 4.66 0.04 7.87
CA ALA A 138 5.99 -0.51 7.94
C ALA A 138 7.01 0.62 8.16
N GLN A 139 8.02 0.35 8.98
CA GLN A 139 9.13 1.25 9.21
C GLN A 139 10.43 0.59 8.75
N THR A 140 11.38 1.40 8.28
CA THR A 140 12.72 0.95 7.94
C THR A 140 13.39 0.29 9.15
N VAL A 141 13.82 -0.95 9.01
CA VAL A 141 14.70 -1.58 9.99
C VAL A 141 16.07 -0.91 9.85
N GLY A 142 16.50 -0.10 10.83
CA GLY A 142 17.86 0.45 10.86
C GLY A 142 18.05 1.91 10.39
N GLY A 143 16.99 2.72 10.31
CA GLY A 143 17.15 4.16 10.08
C GLY A 143 17.49 4.58 8.64
N GLY A 144 17.23 3.70 7.65
CA GLY A 144 17.23 4.07 6.24
C GLY A 144 16.21 5.18 5.92
N ALA A 145 16.33 5.78 4.74
CA ALA A 145 15.47 6.89 4.34
C ALA A 145 13.98 6.49 4.39
N SER A 146 13.21 7.15 5.25
CA SER A 146 11.77 6.90 5.46
C SER A 146 10.92 7.08 4.19
N GLY A 147 11.45 7.78 3.19
CA GLY A 147 10.78 8.09 1.92
C GLY A 147 10.43 6.87 1.07
N ASP A 148 11.08 5.73 1.28
CA ASP A 148 10.77 4.50 0.52
C ASP A 148 9.55 3.77 1.11
N TYR A 149 9.37 3.84 2.43
CA TYR A 149 8.31 3.13 3.14
C TYR A 149 7.02 3.93 3.32
N LEU A 150 7.13 5.26 3.36
CA LEU A 150 6.02 6.21 3.42
C LEU A 150 6.39 7.44 2.61
N SER A 151 5.59 7.73 1.59
CA SER A 151 5.71 8.95 0.80
C SER A 151 4.36 9.65 0.69
N VAL A 152 4.41 10.98 0.65
CA VAL A 152 3.23 11.82 0.40
C VAL A 152 3.48 12.60 -0.88
N THR A 153 2.62 12.45 -1.87
CA THR A 153 2.74 13.11 -3.17
C THR A 153 1.56 14.02 -3.45
N SER A 154 1.76 14.98 -4.34
CA SER A 154 0.66 15.74 -4.96
C SER A 154 -0.11 14.87 -5.94
N ALA A 155 -1.22 15.38 -6.46
CA ALA A 155 -1.83 14.82 -7.66
C ALA A 155 -0.80 14.75 -8.82
N PRO A 156 -0.89 13.72 -9.69
CA PRO A 156 -0.04 13.61 -10.86
C PRO A 156 -0.04 14.87 -11.72
N MET A 157 1.13 15.23 -12.19
CA MET A 157 1.38 16.35 -13.08
C MET A 157 1.00 15.99 -14.52
N ARG A 158 0.82 17.01 -15.36
CA ARG A 158 0.48 16.82 -16.75
C ARG A 158 1.72 16.52 -17.58
N ARG A 159 1.71 15.37 -18.26
CA ARG A 159 2.73 14.98 -19.24
C ARG A 159 2.70 15.85 -20.49
N ILE A 160 3.89 16.20 -20.98
CA ILE A 160 4.13 16.70 -22.34
C ILE A 160 5.28 15.89 -22.94
N VAL A 161 5.04 15.24 -24.07
CA VAL A 161 6.10 14.53 -24.80
C VAL A 161 6.90 15.55 -25.60
N LEU A 162 8.20 15.59 -25.38
CA LEU A 162 9.11 16.61 -25.91
C LEU A 162 10.41 15.96 -26.37
N ASP A 163 11.10 16.61 -27.30
CA ASP A 163 12.43 16.23 -27.78
C ASP A 163 13.48 17.08 -27.05
N SER A 164 14.32 16.42 -26.27
CA SER A 164 15.34 17.05 -25.43
C SER A 164 16.46 17.72 -26.23
N THR A 165 16.59 17.43 -27.52
CA THR A 165 17.63 17.99 -28.40
C THR A 165 17.22 19.30 -29.09
N TYR A 166 15.91 19.51 -29.32
CA TYR A 166 15.44 20.57 -30.23
C TYR A 166 14.53 21.61 -29.59
N GLN A 167 13.83 21.27 -28.49
CA GLN A 167 12.75 22.11 -27.97
C GLN A 167 13.19 23.04 -26.83
N ARG A 168 12.83 24.33 -26.94
CA ARG A 168 13.07 25.31 -25.88
C ARG A 168 12.15 25.04 -24.67
N PRO A 169 12.69 25.05 -23.45
CA PRO A 169 12.00 24.60 -22.24
C PRO A 169 10.99 25.65 -21.76
N ASN A 170 9.70 25.45 -22.04
CA ASN A 170 8.63 26.24 -21.43
C ASN A 170 7.48 25.33 -20.95
N ILE A 171 7.78 24.54 -19.92
CA ILE A 171 6.76 23.80 -19.17
C ILE A 171 6.27 24.64 -18.01
N ARG A 172 4.99 24.49 -17.67
CA ARG A 172 4.42 25.14 -16.48
C ARG A 172 4.73 24.31 -15.24
N VAL A 173 4.61 24.91 -14.05
CA VAL A 173 4.94 24.23 -12.76
C VAL A 173 4.09 22.96 -12.51
N TYR A 174 2.93 22.82 -13.16
CA TYR A 174 2.06 21.63 -13.06
C TYR A 174 2.24 20.64 -14.23
N GLU A 175 3.17 20.93 -15.14
CA GLU A 175 3.53 20.12 -16.30
C GLU A 175 4.94 19.55 -16.13
N TYR A 176 5.21 18.43 -16.77
CA TYR A 176 6.56 17.88 -16.91
C TYR A 176 6.78 17.46 -18.35
N GLY A 177 8.02 17.54 -18.81
CA GLY A 177 8.42 17.05 -20.13
C GLY A 177 8.97 15.62 -20.03
N ILE A 178 8.73 14.79 -21.03
CA ILE A 178 9.35 13.46 -21.14
C ILE A 178 9.87 13.27 -22.55
N ASP A 179 11.10 12.78 -22.64
CA ASP A 179 11.74 12.32 -23.87
C ASP A 179 12.04 10.83 -23.71
N TYR A 180 11.20 9.99 -24.34
CA TYR A 180 11.32 8.53 -24.22
C TYR A 180 12.55 7.99 -24.94
N ASP A 181 12.97 8.64 -26.03
CA ASP A 181 14.08 8.21 -26.87
C ASP A 181 15.42 8.52 -26.19
N ALA A 182 15.53 9.70 -25.57
CA ALA A 182 16.71 10.09 -24.81
C ALA A 182 16.72 9.57 -23.36
N GLY A 183 15.59 9.04 -22.86
CA GLY A 183 15.45 8.61 -21.48
C GLY A 183 15.57 9.75 -20.47
N LYS A 184 14.96 10.91 -20.76
CA LYS A 184 15.06 12.12 -19.94
C LYS A 184 13.69 12.64 -19.52
N VAL A 185 13.65 13.25 -18.34
CA VAL A 185 12.48 13.97 -17.84
C VAL A 185 12.84 15.44 -17.60
N MET A 186 11.97 16.36 -18.02
CA MET A 186 12.13 17.78 -17.78
C MET A 186 11.27 18.21 -16.60
N LEU A 187 11.92 18.79 -15.59
CA LEU A 187 11.30 19.19 -14.34
C LEU A 187 11.51 20.68 -14.07
N GLN A 188 10.52 21.31 -13.42
CA GLN A 188 10.55 22.72 -13.11
C GLN A 188 11.22 22.97 -11.74
N ARG A 189 12.20 23.86 -11.68
CA ARG A 189 12.76 24.34 -10.41
C ARG A 189 11.90 25.45 -9.82
N LEU A 190 11.95 25.63 -8.50
CA LEU A 190 11.34 26.78 -7.82
C LEU A 190 12.40 27.83 -7.50
N ARG A 191 11.97 29.10 -7.45
CA ARG A 191 12.89 30.21 -7.20
C ARG A 191 13.35 30.28 -5.74
N TYR A 192 12.40 30.23 -4.81
CA TYR A 192 12.63 30.56 -3.40
C TYR A 192 12.62 29.34 -2.46
N ALA A 193 12.11 28.20 -2.91
CA ALA A 193 11.98 27.00 -2.10
C ALA A 193 12.61 25.77 -2.79
N PRO A 194 13.14 24.79 -2.03
CA PRO A 194 13.50 23.51 -2.60
C PRO A 194 12.23 22.79 -3.10
N ILE A 195 12.38 21.95 -4.11
CA ILE A 195 11.29 21.12 -4.64
C ILE A 195 11.76 19.71 -4.88
N ARG A 196 10.89 18.75 -4.56
CA ARG A 196 11.11 17.33 -4.80
C ARG A 196 10.04 16.77 -5.73
N TYR A 197 10.45 15.87 -6.60
CA TYR A 197 9.58 15.15 -7.52
C TYR A 197 9.75 13.64 -7.33
N LEU A 198 8.66 12.91 -7.40
CA LEU A 198 8.64 11.47 -7.59
C LEU A 198 8.34 11.19 -9.07
N VAL A 199 9.21 10.43 -9.71
CA VAL A 199 9.11 10.04 -11.12
C VAL A 199 9.06 8.52 -11.17
N GLU A 200 7.92 8.00 -11.59
CA GLU A 200 7.64 6.58 -11.77
C GLU A 200 7.57 6.27 -13.26
N TYR A 201 8.20 5.19 -13.73
CA TYR A 201 8.27 4.85 -15.17
C TYR A 201 8.72 3.40 -15.36
N ALA A 202 8.46 2.84 -16.55
CA ALA A 202 8.90 1.49 -16.90
C ALA A 202 9.99 1.52 -17.98
N VAL A 203 11.03 0.70 -17.81
CA VAL A 203 12.15 0.55 -18.74
C VAL A 203 12.05 -0.81 -19.43
N VAL A 204 12.14 -0.83 -20.76
CA VAL A 204 12.15 -2.06 -21.56
C VAL A 204 13.60 -2.47 -21.82
N TYR A 205 13.97 -3.71 -21.55
CA TYR A 205 15.34 -4.21 -21.74
C TYR A 205 15.39 -5.68 -22.20
N VAL A 206 16.50 -6.10 -22.79
CA VAL A 206 16.80 -7.50 -23.11
C VAL A 206 17.54 -8.11 -21.92
N ALA A 207 16.90 -9.07 -21.25
CA ALA A 207 17.48 -9.81 -20.14
C ALA A 207 18.61 -10.76 -20.61
N PRO A 208 19.48 -11.22 -19.70
CA PRO A 208 20.55 -12.18 -20.05
C PRO A 208 20.04 -13.48 -20.68
N SER A 209 18.77 -13.82 -20.44
CA SER A 209 18.07 -14.95 -21.06
C SER A 209 17.75 -14.75 -22.56
N GLY A 210 17.99 -13.55 -23.10
CA GLY A 210 17.60 -13.14 -24.45
C GLY A 210 16.13 -12.72 -24.57
N ARG A 211 15.38 -12.72 -23.47
CA ARG A 211 13.97 -12.27 -23.45
C ARG A 211 13.89 -10.75 -23.29
N ILE A 212 12.87 -10.15 -23.90
CA ILE A 212 12.52 -8.75 -23.65
C ILE A 212 11.67 -8.69 -22.39
N GLU A 213 12.16 -7.97 -21.40
CA GLU A 213 11.53 -7.75 -20.11
C GLU A 213 11.28 -6.26 -19.89
N THR A 214 10.52 -5.92 -18.87
CA THR A 214 10.27 -4.52 -18.50
C THR A 214 10.33 -4.38 -16.99
N LEU A 215 11.07 -3.39 -16.52
CA LEU A 215 11.31 -3.10 -15.11
C LEU A 215 10.67 -1.77 -14.76
N PHE A 216 9.85 -1.75 -13.71
CA PHE A 216 9.30 -0.50 -13.18
C PHE A 216 10.27 0.13 -12.18
N LEU A 217 10.53 1.42 -12.37
CA LEU A 217 11.45 2.21 -11.56
C LEU A 217 10.72 3.40 -10.96
N SER A 218 11.14 3.77 -9.75
CA SER A 218 10.65 4.93 -9.03
C SER A 218 11.86 5.73 -8.54
N GLN A 219 12.01 6.94 -9.04
CA GLN A 219 13.14 7.82 -8.74
C GLN A 219 12.67 9.13 -8.13
N GLN A 220 13.38 9.59 -7.09
CA GLN A 220 13.17 10.91 -6.51
C GLN A 220 14.22 11.90 -7.06
N TYR A 221 13.77 13.10 -7.44
CA TYR A 221 14.64 14.20 -7.84
C TYR A 221 14.41 15.38 -6.90
N GLN A 222 15.49 15.90 -6.33
CA GLN A 222 15.48 17.12 -5.53
C GLN A 222 16.20 18.25 -6.27
N PHE A 223 15.62 19.44 -6.22
CA PHE A 223 16.25 20.66 -6.70
C PHE A 223 16.29 21.72 -5.61
N ASP A 224 17.44 22.36 -5.47
CA ASP A 224 17.61 23.54 -4.63
C ASP A 224 16.97 24.78 -5.29
N PRO A 225 16.58 25.79 -4.49
CA PRO A 225 16.12 27.07 -4.97
C PRO A 225 17.06 27.67 -6.02
N THR A 226 16.53 28.39 -7.01
CA THR A 226 17.35 29.03 -8.05
C THR A 226 17.77 30.46 -7.70
N ASP A 227 17.26 31.05 -6.63
CA ASP A 227 17.54 32.44 -6.25
C ASP A 227 19.05 32.73 -6.18
N PRO A 228 19.54 33.85 -6.78
CA PRO A 228 18.80 34.97 -7.38
C PRO A 228 18.28 34.74 -8.81
N ALA A 229 18.66 33.64 -9.45
CA ALA A 229 18.33 33.35 -10.85
C ALA A 229 16.85 32.99 -11.06
N ALA A 230 16.35 33.28 -12.26
CA ALA A 230 15.00 32.88 -12.66
C ALA A 230 14.90 31.34 -12.75
N PRO A 231 13.79 30.75 -12.29
CA PRO A 231 13.62 29.30 -12.31
C PRO A 231 13.40 28.82 -13.75
N THR A 232 14.38 28.10 -14.30
CA THR A 232 14.25 27.46 -15.61
C THR A 232 13.99 25.96 -15.46
N PRO A 233 13.16 25.35 -16.35
CA PRO A 233 13.06 23.91 -16.43
C PRO A 233 14.42 23.28 -16.78
N VAL A 234 14.67 22.08 -16.26
CA VAL A 234 15.92 21.34 -16.48
C VAL A 234 15.61 19.91 -16.89
N TRP A 235 16.31 19.41 -17.90
CA TRP A 235 16.32 18.00 -18.25
C TRP A 235 17.21 17.22 -17.29
N VAL A 236 16.68 16.14 -16.72
CA VAL A 236 17.43 15.19 -15.90
C VAL A 236 17.31 13.80 -16.51
N ASP A 237 18.40 13.04 -16.43
CA ASP A 237 18.44 11.67 -16.93
C ASP A 237 17.64 10.76 -16.00
N LEU A 238 16.85 9.86 -16.59
CA LEU A 238 16.16 8.81 -15.87
C LEU A 238 17.18 7.76 -15.44
N TRP A 239 17.21 7.45 -14.15
CA TRP A 239 18.15 6.49 -13.58
C TRP A 239 17.83 5.06 -14.03
N ILE A 240 18.81 4.37 -14.61
CA ILE A 240 18.66 2.96 -14.97
C ILE A 240 19.73 2.14 -14.23
N PRO A 241 19.35 1.03 -13.56
CA PRO A 241 20.31 0.11 -12.93
C PRO A 241 21.39 -0.35 -13.90
N GLU A 242 22.63 -0.45 -13.43
CA GLU A 242 23.79 -0.78 -14.26
C GLU A 242 23.65 -2.18 -14.88
N GLU A 243 23.04 -3.09 -14.14
CA GLU A 243 22.87 -4.50 -14.47
C GLU A 243 22.05 -4.71 -15.75
N ILE A 244 21.07 -3.84 -15.99
CA ILE A 244 20.21 -3.90 -17.18
C ILE A 244 20.61 -2.90 -18.26
N ARG A 245 21.48 -1.93 -17.95
CA ARG A 245 21.76 -0.78 -18.80
C ARG A 245 22.19 -1.14 -20.21
N ALA A 246 23.02 -2.18 -20.35
CA ALA A 246 23.50 -2.65 -21.65
C ALA A 246 22.41 -3.27 -22.53
N GLY A 247 21.30 -3.75 -21.93
CA GLY A 247 20.17 -4.36 -22.63
C GLY A 247 19.00 -3.41 -22.88
N VAL A 248 19.07 -2.15 -22.46
CA VAL A 248 17.94 -1.21 -22.53
C VAL A 248 17.56 -0.92 -23.98
N LEU A 249 16.27 -1.07 -24.27
CA LEU A 249 15.66 -0.70 -25.54
C LEU A 249 15.02 0.69 -25.48
N GLY A 250 14.66 1.16 -24.28
CA GLY A 250 14.11 2.50 -24.05
C GLY A 250 13.14 2.54 -22.87
N ILE A 251 12.53 3.70 -22.65
CA ILE A 251 11.44 3.88 -21.68
C ILE A 251 10.12 3.50 -22.34
N ALA A 252 9.28 2.71 -21.66
CA ALA A 252 7.98 2.32 -22.19
C ALA A 252 7.10 3.56 -22.38
N PRO A 253 6.61 3.85 -23.60
CA PRO A 253 5.77 5.00 -23.86
C PRO A 253 4.53 5.05 -22.95
N PHE A 254 4.24 6.24 -22.44
CA PHE A 254 3.11 6.56 -21.56
C PHE A 254 3.08 5.87 -20.18
N SER A 255 4.10 5.08 -19.83
CA SER A 255 4.25 4.43 -18.51
C SER A 255 4.65 5.40 -17.39
N ASP A 256 5.08 6.61 -17.76
CA ASP A 256 5.64 7.59 -16.85
C ASP A 256 4.56 8.36 -16.09
N THR A 257 4.84 8.64 -14.81
CA THR A 257 4.03 9.49 -13.95
C THR A 257 4.95 10.36 -13.10
N VAL A 258 4.67 11.66 -13.03
CA VAL A 258 5.42 12.60 -12.18
C VAL A 258 4.49 13.28 -11.20
N ALA A 259 4.87 13.33 -9.93
CA ALA A 259 4.17 14.09 -8.90
C ALA A 259 5.17 14.87 -8.04
N ARG A 260 4.73 15.95 -7.39
CA ARG A 260 5.55 16.63 -6.39
C ARG A 260 5.56 15.80 -5.11
N LEU A 261 6.73 15.64 -4.53
CA LEU A 261 6.88 14.94 -3.26
C LEU A 261 6.83 15.96 -2.11
N PHE A 262 6.04 15.66 -1.09
CA PHE A 262 6.05 16.44 0.13
C PHE A 262 7.31 16.10 0.93
N GLU A 263 7.89 17.10 1.57
CA GLU A 263 9.06 16.91 2.43
C GLU A 263 8.62 16.42 3.81
N GLN A 264 9.20 15.30 4.27
CA GLN A 264 9.06 14.86 5.65
C GLN A 264 9.96 15.70 6.55
N ILE A 265 9.38 16.37 7.54
CA ILE A 265 10.14 17.12 8.56
C ILE A 265 10.00 16.47 9.95
N PRO A 266 10.98 16.66 10.86
CA PRO A 266 10.87 16.17 12.24
C PRO A 266 9.64 16.74 12.97
N LEU A 267 9.07 15.97 13.91
CA LEU A 267 7.84 16.35 14.60
C LEU A 267 7.92 17.74 15.27
N GLY A 268 9.07 18.03 15.91
CA GLY A 268 9.35 19.31 16.58
C GLY A 268 9.84 20.44 15.68
N ALA A 269 10.12 20.20 14.39
CA ALA A 269 10.57 21.24 13.47
C ALA A 269 9.43 22.20 13.11
N PRO A 270 9.68 23.52 12.94
CA PRO A 270 8.66 24.44 12.44
C PRO A 270 8.27 24.11 11.00
N TRP A 271 7.02 24.40 10.62
CA TRP A 271 6.59 24.34 9.22
C TRP A 271 7.24 25.45 8.40
N SER A 272 7.49 25.21 7.12
CA SER A 272 7.89 26.24 6.16
C SER A 272 6.78 27.29 6.01
N GLU A 273 7.18 28.56 5.98
CA GLU A 273 6.25 29.65 5.70
C GLU A 273 5.85 29.72 4.22
N GLU A 274 6.68 29.18 3.33
CA GLU A 274 6.55 29.28 1.88
C GLU A 274 6.01 28.01 1.22
N SER A 275 6.37 26.83 1.73
CA SER A 275 6.04 25.55 1.08
C SER A 275 4.84 24.85 1.73
N PRO A 276 3.74 24.59 1.00
CA PRO A 276 2.64 23.75 1.49
C PRO A 276 2.95 22.25 1.39
N TYR A 277 4.05 21.86 0.74
CA TYR A 277 4.42 20.47 0.47
C TYR A 277 5.28 19.89 1.61
N GLN A 278 4.76 19.89 2.83
CA GLN A 278 5.44 19.29 3.99
C GLN A 278 4.51 18.41 4.80
N TYR A 279 5.07 17.35 5.39
CA TYR A 279 4.37 16.48 6.33
C TYR A 279 5.25 16.03 7.49
N LYS A 280 4.61 15.58 8.57
CA LYS A 280 5.22 14.95 9.74
C LYS A 280 4.56 13.62 9.99
N VAL A 281 5.32 12.64 10.48
CA VAL A 281 4.77 11.38 10.97
C VAL A 281 4.51 11.55 12.46
N LEU A 282 3.25 11.53 12.88
CA LEU A 282 2.88 11.66 14.29
C LEU A 282 2.98 10.32 15.00
N ASN A 283 2.38 9.28 14.41
CA ASN A 283 2.46 7.94 14.98
C ASN A 283 2.32 6.86 13.89
N PRO A 284 3.33 6.00 13.71
CA PRO A 284 3.32 4.94 12.69
C PRO A 284 2.35 3.79 12.99
N LEU A 285 2.12 3.45 14.27
CA LEU A 285 1.18 2.41 14.69
C LEU A 285 -0.25 2.78 14.33
N THR A 286 -0.62 4.04 14.54
CA THR A 286 -1.93 4.53 14.13
C THR A 286 -2.00 4.83 12.64
N GLY A 287 -0.85 5.00 11.97
CA GLY A 287 -0.77 5.54 10.62
C GLY A 287 -1.13 7.02 10.56
N THR A 288 -0.90 7.77 11.65
CA THR A 288 -1.27 9.19 11.72
C THR A 288 -0.12 10.07 11.25
N ILE A 289 -0.43 10.92 10.28
CA ILE A 289 0.45 11.95 9.73
C ILE A 289 -0.17 13.33 9.94
N LEU A 290 0.67 14.36 9.96
CA LEU A 290 0.27 15.76 9.92
C LEU A 290 0.73 16.35 8.60
N ILE A 291 -0.16 17.02 7.88
CA ILE A 291 0.19 17.78 6.68
C ILE A 291 0.26 19.27 7.05
N SER A 292 1.14 20.01 6.39
CA SER A 292 1.32 21.45 6.61
C SER A 292 -0.03 22.18 6.61
N PRO A 293 -0.30 23.07 7.60
CA PRO A 293 -1.54 23.84 7.64
C PRO A 293 -1.68 24.76 6.42
N LYS A 294 -0.57 25.15 5.78
CA LYS A 294 -0.56 25.94 4.53
C LYS A 294 -1.14 25.19 3.34
N ALA A 295 -1.24 23.86 3.40
CA ALA A 295 -1.91 23.07 2.38
C ALA A 295 -3.44 23.31 2.37
N SER A 296 -4.01 23.73 3.51
CA SER A 296 -5.43 24.02 3.64
C SER A 296 -5.80 25.24 2.79
N GLY A 297 -6.74 25.06 1.86
CA GLY A 297 -7.16 26.13 0.95
C GLY A 297 -6.08 26.57 -0.06
N PHE A 298 -4.98 25.83 -0.18
CA PHE A 298 -3.99 26.07 -1.24
C PHE A 298 -4.55 25.62 -2.58
N TYR A 299 -4.36 26.44 -3.62
CA TYR A 299 -4.79 26.11 -4.97
C TYR A 299 -3.58 25.98 -5.90
N GLU A 300 -3.46 24.82 -6.53
CA GLU A 300 -2.53 24.59 -7.62
C GLU A 300 -3.11 25.10 -8.94
N ARG A 301 -2.26 25.70 -9.78
CA ARG A 301 -2.63 25.94 -11.18
C ARG A 301 -2.73 24.60 -11.92
N TYR A 302 -3.71 24.50 -12.81
CA TYR A 302 -3.99 23.34 -13.63
C TYR A 302 -4.30 23.78 -15.07
N TRP A 303 -4.35 22.84 -16.02
CA TRP A 303 -4.51 23.18 -17.45
C TRP A 303 -5.83 23.89 -17.78
N ARG A 304 -6.86 23.73 -16.93
CA ARG A 304 -8.13 24.48 -16.96
C ARG A 304 -8.41 25.18 -15.62
N GLY A 305 -7.54 26.11 -15.23
CA GLY A 305 -7.78 27.00 -14.08
C GLY A 305 -6.98 26.61 -12.86
N THR A 306 -7.64 26.51 -11.71
CA THR A 306 -7.03 26.13 -10.44
C THR A 306 -7.78 24.96 -9.82
N ARG A 307 -7.06 24.09 -9.12
CA ARG A 307 -7.62 23.01 -8.30
C ARG A 307 -7.10 23.12 -6.87
N PRO A 308 -7.86 22.71 -5.85
CA PRO A 308 -7.29 22.59 -4.50
C PRO A 308 -6.11 21.63 -4.52
N LEU A 309 -5.14 21.84 -3.63
CA LEU A 309 -4.07 20.88 -3.41
C LEU A 309 -4.68 19.54 -2.99
N GLU A 310 -4.18 18.47 -3.59
CA GLU A 310 -4.55 17.10 -3.24
C GLU A 310 -3.28 16.39 -2.79
N ALA A 311 -3.37 15.64 -1.70
CA ALA A 311 -2.27 14.82 -1.20
C ALA A 311 -2.66 13.34 -1.30
N TYR A 312 -1.68 12.53 -1.66
CA TYR A 312 -1.78 11.09 -1.84
C TYR A 312 -0.70 10.43 -1.00
N VAL A 313 -1.07 9.46 -0.17
CA VAL A 313 -0.15 8.75 0.71
C VAL A 313 0.10 7.36 0.15
N SER A 314 1.37 7.04 -0.08
CA SER A 314 1.79 5.71 -0.49
C SER A 314 2.67 5.10 0.59
N TYR A 315 2.38 3.88 1.01
CA TYR A 315 3.06 3.24 2.12
C TYR A 315 2.98 1.72 2.07
N PHE A 316 3.80 1.04 2.86
CA PHE A 316 3.69 -0.39 3.07
C PHE A 316 3.00 -0.69 4.40
N VAL A 317 2.08 -1.66 4.39
CA VAL A 317 1.56 -2.24 5.63
C VAL A 317 2.64 -3.13 6.24
N HIS A 318 2.83 -3.02 7.55
CA HIS A 318 3.88 -3.79 8.25
C HIS A 318 3.63 -5.30 8.15
N ASP A 319 2.44 -5.74 8.55
CA ASP A 319 2.07 -7.15 8.57
C ASP A 319 0.54 -7.29 8.67
N TRP A 320 -0.07 -7.95 7.70
CA TRP A 320 -1.52 -8.21 7.64
C TRP A 320 -2.00 -9.29 8.61
N SER A 321 -1.09 -10.04 9.24
CA SER A 321 -1.43 -10.95 10.33
C SER A 321 -1.66 -10.23 11.66
N ILE A 322 -1.26 -8.97 11.77
CA ILE A 322 -1.56 -8.13 12.93
C ILE A 322 -3.01 -7.66 12.83
N MET A 323 -3.88 -8.24 13.65
CA MET A 323 -5.28 -7.86 13.77
C MET A 323 -5.39 -6.49 14.42
N ARG A 324 -6.38 -5.72 13.98
CA ARG A 324 -6.67 -4.37 14.45
C ARG A 324 -8.14 -4.22 14.74
N GLU A 325 -8.47 -3.85 15.97
CA GLU A 325 -9.84 -3.53 16.36
C GLU A 325 -9.90 -2.19 17.09
N GLU A 326 -10.97 -1.42 16.85
CA GLU A 326 -11.22 -0.13 17.48
C GLU A 326 -12.40 -0.22 18.44
N PHE A 327 -12.20 0.28 19.66
CA PHE A 327 -13.22 0.27 20.71
C PHE A 327 -13.37 1.65 21.33
N THR A 328 -14.56 1.96 21.81
CA THR A 328 -14.76 3.02 22.81
C THR A 328 -14.74 2.36 24.17
N VAL A 329 -13.84 2.78 25.06
CA VAL A 329 -13.67 2.18 26.38
C VAL A 329 -14.94 2.42 27.21
N PRO A 330 -15.67 1.37 27.61
CA PRO A 330 -16.91 1.54 28.35
C PRO A 330 -16.66 1.91 29.81
N ASN A 331 -17.72 2.31 30.52
CA ASN A 331 -17.67 2.59 31.95
C ASN A 331 -17.23 1.38 32.80
N SER A 332 -17.44 0.16 32.30
CA SER A 332 -16.91 -1.08 32.90
C SER A 332 -15.44 -1.31 32.57
N GLY A 333 -14.98 -0.87 31.38
CA GLY A 333 -13.57 -0.90 30.94
C GLY A 333 -13.16 -2.25 30.41
N ARG A 334 -14.13 -3.14 30.37
CA ARG A 334 -14.03 -4.43 29.74
C ARG A 334 -14.20 -4.26 28.25
N LEU A 335 -13.15 -4.59 27.52
CA LEU A 335 -13.15 -4.76 26.08
C LEU A 335 -13.11 -6.26 25.78
N ARG A 336 -13.79 -6.66 24.72
CA ARG A 336 -13.77 -8.03 24.23
C ARG A 336 -13.38 -8.00 22.75
N LEU A 337 -12.26 -8.63 22.44
CA LEU A 337 -11.77 -8.77 21.07
C LEU A 337 -12.64 -9.76 20.28
N ALA A 338 -12.64 -9.64 18.95
CA ALA A 338 -13.34 -10.55 18.06
C ALA A 338 -12.80 -11.98 18.17
N PHE A 339 -11.48 -12.12 18.31
CA PHE A 339 -10.82 -13.40 18.49
C PHE A 339 -10.45 -13.67 19.94
N SER A 340 -10.47 -14.96 20.28
CA SER A 340 -9.90 -15.53 21.49
C SER A 340 -8.59 -16.26 21.15
N ASP A 341 -7.83 -16.68 22.16
CA ASP A 341 -6.57 -17.41 21.98
C ASP A 341 -5.48 -16.60 21.26
N LEU A 342 -5.19 -15.44 21.85
CA LEU A 342 -4.16 -14.51 21.40
C LEU A 342 -2.77 -15.12 21.58
N LYS A 343 -1.87 -14.85 20.64
CA LYS A 343 -0.45 -15.26 20.76
C LYS A 343 0.24 -14.46 21.86
N GLN A 344 1.07 -15.14 22.64
CA GLN A 344 1.93 -14.60 23.69
C GLN A 344 3.38 -14.86 23.35
N PHE A 345 4.25 -13.91 23.75
CA PHE A 345 5.68 -14.07 23.56
C PHE A 345 6.17 -15.41 24.14
N GLY A 346 6.92 -16.17 23.33
CA GLY A 346 7.42 -17.50 23.69
C GLY A 346 6.49 -18.66 23.34
N ASP A 347 5.27 -18.41 22.85
CA ASP A 347 4.39 -19.47 22.36
C ASP A 347 5.03 -20.23 21.19
N LEU A 348 4.84 -21.55 21.16
CA LEU A 348 5.32 -22.40 20.07
C LEU A 348 4.43 -22.23 18.84
N LEU A 349 5.07 -22.00 17.70
CA LEU A 349 4.44 -21.91 16.39
C LEU A 349 4.42 -23.28 15.70
N ASP A 350 3.68 -23.38 14.60
CA ASP A 350 3.51 -24.63 13.84
C ASP A 350 4.84 -25.20 13.31
N ASP A 351 5.83 -24.34 13.11
CA ASP A 351 7.19 -24.66 12.65
C ASP A 351 8.17 -24.96 13.81
N GLN A 352 7.65 -25.09 15.04
CA GLN A 352 8.42 -25.26 16.29
C GLN A 352 9.29 -24.07 16.67
N SER A 353 9.22 -22.96 15.93
CA SER A 353 9.82 -21.71 16.37
C SER A 353 8.98 -21.07 17.49
N THR A 354 9.54 -20.05 18.15
CA THR A 354 8.84 -19.32 19.21
C THR A 354 8.37 -17.97 18.70
N TYR A 355 7.16 -17.58 19.10
CA TYR A 355 6.60 -16.28 18.76
C TYR A 355 7.41 -15.15 19.40
N GLN A 356 7.98 -14.28 18.58
CA GLN A 356 8.85 -13.18 18.99
C GLN A 356 8.09 -11.88 19.35
N GLY A 357 6.75 -11.88 19.29
CA GLY A 357 5.94 -10.68 19.45
C GLY A 357 5.60 -10.00 18.11
N LEU A 358 4.99 -8.83 18.20
CA LEU A 358 4.51 -8.04 17.06
C LEU A 358 5.64 -7.35 16.29
N GLY A 359 6.83 -7.22 16.88
CA GLY A 359 7.98 -6.54 16.24
C GLY A 359 7.79 -5.02 16.09
N LEU A 360 6.82 -4.44 16.80
CA LEU A 360 6.48 -3.02 16.73
C LEU A 360 7.12 -2.25 17.88
N GLY A 361 8.06 -1.35 17.55
CA GLY A 361 8.79 -0.52 18.51
C GLY A 361 10.18 -1.05 18.84
N ARG A 362 10.87 -0.33 19.73
CA ARG A 362 12.26 -0.59 20.13
C ARG A 362 12.37 -0.64 21.65
N ASP A 363 13.17 -1.57 22.15
CA ASP A 363 13.54 -1.65 23.56
C ASP A 363 14.66 -0.65 23.92
N VAL A 364 15.05 -0.60 25.20
CA VAL A 364 16.15 0.25 25.70
C VAL A 364 17.50 0.00 25.00
N ASN A 365 17.70 -1.18 24.41
CA ASN A 365 18.90 -1.57 23.69
C ASN A 365 18.75 -1.39 22.16
N ASN A 366 17.67 -0.76 21.72
CA ASN A 366 17.32 -0.56 20.31
C ASN A 366 17.06 -1.86 19.52
N ASN A 367 16.77 -2.96 20.21
CA ASN A 367 16.30 -4.20 19.60
C ASN A 367 14.78 -4.13 19.33
N PRO A 368 14.24 -4.94 18.39
CA PRO A 368 12.80 -5.06 18.21
C PRO A 368 12.10 -5.41 19.52
N LEU A 369 11.06 -4.66 19.87
CA LEU A 369 10.34 -4.86 21.13
C LEU A 369 9.47 -6.14 21.06
N PRO A 370 9.66 -7.11 21.97
CA PRO A 370 8.87 -8.35 21.99
C PRO A 370 7.50 -8.15 22.67
N ALA A 371 6.72 -7.18 22.19
CA ALA A 371 5.36 -6.94 22.67
C ALA A 371 4.37 -7.87 21.96
N ASP A 372 3.48 -8.53 22.68
CA ASP A 372 2.45 -9.42 22.11
C ASP A 372 1.12 -8.70 21.83
N LEU A 373 0.84 -7.63 22.58
CA LEU A 373 -0.35 -6.79 22.42
C LEU A 373 0.00 -5.31 22.60
N ILE A 374 -0.56 -4.45 21.75
CA ILE A 374 -0.39 -3.00 21.84
C ILE A 374 -1.75 -2.32 21.85
N ILE A 375 -1.97 -1.43 22.83
CA ILE A 375 -3.18 -0.61 22.93
C ILE A 375 -2.77 0.83 22.67
N VAL A 376 -3.37 1.45 21.65
CA VAL A 376 -3.12 2.85 21.32
C VAL A 376 -4.36 3.67 21.61
N ASP A 377 -4.18 4.73 22.39
CA ASP A 377 -5.21 5.74 22.58
C ASP A 377 -5.33 6.60 21.33
N LEU A 378 -6.48 6.56 20.66
CA LEU A 378 -6.70 7.30 19.41
C LEU A 378 -6.82 8.81 19.63
N LEU A 379 -7.03 9.27 20.86
CA LEU A 379 -7.07 10.71 21.14
C LEU A 379 -5.65 11.29 21.24
N THR A 380 -4.76 10.67 22.02
CA THR A 380 -3.38 11.20 22.19
C THR A 380 -2.37 10.60 21.22
N GLY A 381 -2.71 9.49 20.57
CA GLY A 381 -1.77 8.68 19.81
C GLY A 381 -0.75 7.94 20.68
N ARG A 382 -0.87 7.90 22.01
CA ARG A 382 0.09 7.20 22.86
C ARG A 382 -0.20 5.71 22.94
N GLY A 383 0.85 4.89 22.82
CA GLY A 383 0.78 3.43 22.91
C GLY A 383 1.07 2.90 24.31
N ALA A 384 0.47 1.78 24.67
CA ALA A 384 0.83 0.92 25.78
C ALA A 384 1.18 -0.46 25.22
N TYR A 385 2.38 -0.94 25.54
CA TYR A 385 2.95 -2.19 25.03
C TYR A 385 2.90 -3.24 26.13
N PHE A 386 2.47 -4.45 25.79
CA PHE A 386 2.34 -5.55 26.73
C PHE A 386 3.16 -6.75 26.26
N ARG A 387 3.67 -7.51 27.24
CA ARG A 387 4.24 -8.85 27.06
C ARG A 387 3.72 -9.72 28.19
N GLN A 388 3.04 -10.81 27.86
CA GLN A 388 2.49 -11.77 28.81
C GLN A 388 1.65 -11.08 29.91
N GLY A 389 0.86 -10.07 29.51
CA GLY A 389 -0.02 -9.30 30.40
C GLY A 389 0.66 -8.20 31.20
N VAL A 390 1.97 -8.05 31.13
CA VAL A 390 2.74 -6.99 31.82
C VAL A 390 3.04 -5.84 30.88
N GLN A 391 2.78 -4.61 31.34
CA GLN A 391 3.08 -3.41 30.58
C GLN A 391 4.59 -3.11 30.58
N LEU A 392 5.17 -2.87 29.40
CA LEU A 392 6.63 -2.78 29.19
C LEU A 392 7.22 -1.36 29.28
N PHE A 393 6.58 -0.43 30.00
CA PHE A 393 6.93 1.01 29.91
C PHE A 393 8.41 1.31 30.17
N ASP A 394 9.00 0.67 31.18
CA ASP A 394 10.41 0.87 31.58
C ASP A 394 11.42 0.16 30.67
N GLU A 395 10.96 -0.74 29.79
CA GLU A 395 11.77 -1.45 28.79
C GLU A 395 11.80 -0.73 27.43
N LEU A 396 10.97 0.30 27.23
CA LEU A 396 10.90 1.04 25.96
C LEU A 396 12.13 1.93 25.74
N ALA A 397 12.57 2.07 24.49
CA ALA A 397 13.55 3.08 24.09
C ALA A 397 13.12 4.49 24.54
N PRO A 398 14.05 5.42 24.87
CA PRO A 398 13.71 6.75 25.39
C PRO A 398 12.68 7.52 24.54
N ASP A 399 12.86 7.53 23.22
CA ASP A 399 11.97 8.22 22.28
C ASP A 399 10.57 7.59 22.25
N LEU A 400 10.51 6.27 22.30
CA LEU A 400 9.25 5.52 22.33
C LEU A 400 8.53 5.69 23.67
N ARG A 401 9.29 5.70 24.77
CA ARG A 401 8.79 5.90 26.13
C ARG A 401 8.15 7.27 26.29
N ALA A 402 8.78 8.32 25.74
CA ALA A 402 8.22 9.67 25.73
C ALA A 402 6.86 9.77 25.02
N GLN A 403 6.58 8.85 24.10
CA GLN A 403 5.35 8.77 23.31
C GLN A 403 4.39 7.67 23.80
N SER A 404 4.67 7.06 24.95
CA SER A 404 3.89 5.94 25.50
C SER A 404 3.08 6.34 26.72
N LEU A 405 2.03 5.56 27.01
CA LEU A 405 1.26 5.71 28.24
C LEU A 405 2.04 5.05 29.39
N PRO A 406 2.34 5.76 30.50
CA PRO A 406 3.11 5.20 31.61
C PRO A 406 2.33 4.15 32.42
N ASN A 407 1.02 4.32 32.57
CA ASN A 407 0.18 3.37 33.29
C ASN A 407 -1.22 3.32 32.67
N LEU A 408 -1.48 2.26 31.90
CA LEU A 408 -2.82 2.00 31.40
C LEU A 408 -3.69 1.26 32.43
N GLY A 409 -3.07 0.57 33.40
CA GLY A 409 -3.77 -0.26 34.36
C GLY A 409 -4.62 -1.33 33.68
N ALA A 410 -4.09 -2.01 32.66
CA ALA A 410 -4.81 -3.02 31.91
C ALA A 410 -4.44 -4.43 32.38
N THR A 411 -5.45 -5.30 32.52
CA THR A 411 -5.27 -6.75 32.68
C THR A 411 -5.77 -7.44 31.42
N ILE A 412 -4.97 -8.33 30.86
CA ILE A 412 -5.25 -9.00 29.59
C ILE A 412 -5.42 -10.50 29.84
N ASP A 413 -6.54 -11.05 29.38
CA ASP A 413 -6.76 -12.49 29.29
C ASP A 413 -6.61 -12.91 27.83
N TYR A 414 -5.45 -13.50 27.50
CA TYR A 414 -5.11 -13.95 26.16
C TYR A 414 -5.95 -15.15 25.71
N ALA A 415 -6.43 -15.98 26.64
CA ALA A 415 -7.24 -17.14 26.29
C ALA A 415 -8.63 -16.72 25.82
N THR A 416 -9.24 -15.73 26.48
CA THR A 416 -10.61 -15.29 26.15
C THR A 416 -10.68 -14.02 25.30
N GLY A 417 -9.56 -13.32 25.09
CA GLY A 417 -9.51 -12.04 24.38
C GLY A 417 -10.18 -10.90 25.16
N ASN A 418 -10.27 -11.02 26.49
CA ASN A 418 -10.83 -9.96 27.34
C ASN A 418 -9.72 -9.04 27.84
N ILE A 419 -9.94 -7.73 27.72
CA ILE A 419 -9.04 -6.70 28.25
C ILE A 419 -9.82 -5.89 29.26
N GLN A 420 -9.28 -5.76 30.47
CA GLN A 420 -9.87 -4.98 31.55
C GLN A 420 -9.00 -3.76 31.81
N ILE A 421 -9.46 -2.58 31.38
CA ILE A 421 -8.79 -1.30 31.65
C ILE A 421 -9.35 -0.73 32.96
N THR A 422 -8.49 -0.60 33.97
CA THR A 422 -8.85 -0.07 35.30
C THR A 422 -8.64 1.43 35.40
N ASN A 423 -7.81 2.02 34.53
CA ASN A 423 -7.56 3.46 34.52
C ASN A 423 -8.85 4.25 34.19
N PRO A 424 -9.37 5.07 35.13
CA PRO A 424 -10.60 5.82 34.92
C PRO A 424 -10.46 6.93 33.87
N ASP A 425 -9.24 7.42 33.59
CA ASP A 425 -9.01 8.45 32.57
C ASP A 425 -9.22 7.91 31.15
N MET A 426 -9.25 6.60 30.98
CA MET A 426 -9.48 5.96 29.68
C MET A 426 -10.96 5.80 29.34
N ARG A 427 -11.87 6.00 30.31
CA ARG A 427 -13.32 5.83 30.13
C ARG A 427 -13.85 6.75 29.04
N GLY A 428 -14.64 6.22 28.11
CA GLY A 428 -15.19 6.97 26.98
C GLY A 428 -14.20 7.30 25.87
N ARG A 429 -12.90 7.01 26.04
CA ARG A 429 -11.89 7.25 25.01
C ARG A 429 -11.90 6.15 23.96
N LYS A 430 -11.56 6.50 22.73
CA LYS A 430 -11.39 5.52 21.65
C LYS A 430 -9.99 4.95 21.70
N VAL A 431 -9.88 3.62 21.67
CA VAL A 431 -8.61 2.90 21.65
C VAL A 431 -8.58 1.95 20.47
N ARG A 432 -7.38 1.69 19.98
CA ARG A 432 -7.10 0.69 18.95
C ARG A 432 -6.20 -0.38 19.53
N VAL A 433 -6.56 -1.65 19.36
CA VAL A 433 -5.81 -2.79 19.87
C VAL A 433 -5.18 -3.55 18.71
N PHE A 434 -3.88 -3.85 18.82
CA PHE A 434 -3.11 -4.66 17.89
C PHE A 434 -2.70 -5.99 18.55
N TYR A 435 -2.92 -7.10 17.87
CA TYR A 435 -2.62 -8.45 18.37
C TYR A 435 -2.51 -9.48 17.24
N LYS A 436 -1.97 -10.67 17.55
CA LYS A 436 -1.98 -11.86 16.66
C LYS A 436 -2.66 -13.04 17.34
N VAL A 437 -3.09 -14.04 16.57
CA VAL A 437 -3.84 -15.22 17.04
C VAL A 437 -3.20 -16.52 16.57
N HIS A 438 -3.34 -17.61 17.34
CA HIS A 438 -2.63 -18.87 17.11
C HIS A 438 -2.88 -19.51 15.74
N GLU A 439 -4.12 -19.52 15.24
CA GLU A 439 -4.46 -20.11 13.93
C GLU A 439 -4.01 -19.26 12.73
N ASN A 440 -3.13 -18.27 12.94
CA ASN A 440 -2.56 -17.42 11.89
C ASN A 440 -3.63 -16.78 10.98
N TRP A 441 -4.79 -16.44 11.55
CA TRP A 441 -5.78 -15.66 10.83
C TRP A 441 -5.13 -14.37 10.34
N THR A 442 -5.43 -14.01 9.09
CA THR A 442 -4.95 -12.80 8.46
C THR A 442 -6.08 -12.17 7.66
N ILE A 443 -6.05 -10.84 7.50
CA ILE A 443 -7.01 -10.13 6.68
C ILE A 443 -6.24 -9.32 5.66
N SER A 444 -6.53 -9.54 4.38
CA SER A 444 -6.02 -8.73 3.29
C SER A 444 -7.16 -8.08 2.52
N VAL A 445 -6.84 -6.96 1.89
CA VAL A 445 -7.75 -6.24 1.02
C VAL A 445 -7.12 -6.20 -0.35
N GLN A 446 -7.88 -6.63 -1.35
CA GLN A 446 -7.48 -6.52 -2.74
C GLN A 446 -8.29 -5.42 -3.40
N LYS A 447 -7.60 -4.60 -4.19
CA LYS A 447 -8.22 -3.55 -4.98
C LYS A 447 -7.53 -3.45 -6.34
N ALA A 448 -8.33 -3.49 -7.40
CA ALA A 448 -7.93 -3.15 -8.76
C ALA A 448 -7.45 -1.69 -8.84
N ALA A 449 -6.53 -1.40 -9.76
CA ALA A 449 -6.14 -0.04 -10.04
C ALA A 449 -7.36 0.81 -10.42
N ASP A 450 -7.37 2.06 -9.99
CA ASP A 450 -8.41 3.03 -10.35
C ASP A 450 -8.47 3.30 -11.87
N ARG A 451 -7.32 3.18 -12.53
CA ARG A 451 -7.14 3.36 -13.96
C ARG A 451 -6.00 2.50 -14.46
N TYR A 452 -6.24 1.84 -15.60
CA TYR A 452 -5.20 1.17 -16.38
C TYR A 452 -4.76 2.06 -17.54
N TYR A 453 -3.47 2.04 -17.85
CA TYR A 453 -2.97 2.60 -19.11
C TYR A 453 -2.68 1.49 -20.12
N LEU A 454 -2.82 1.83 -21.40
CA LEU A 454 -2.44 0.93 -22.49
C LEU A 454 -0.92 0.93 -22.64
N SER A 455 -0.30 -0.19 -22.31
CA SER A 455 1.09 -0.48 -22.61
C SER A 455 1.25 -0.77 -24.11
N PRO A 456 2.28 -0.24 -24.78
CA PRO A 456 2.54 -0.52 -26.19
C PRO A 456 3.10 -1.93 -26.42
N ASN A 457 3.72 -2.52 -25.40
CA ASN A 457 4.28 -3.86 -25.47
C ASN A 457 3.64 -4.76 -24.42
N ALA A 458 3.74 -6.05 -24.73
CA ALA A 458 3.38 -7.09 -23.82
C ALA A 458 4.30 -7.08 -22.58
N GLY A 459 5.62 -7.01 -22.76
CA GLY A 459 6.61 -7.20 -21.67
C GLY A 459 6.44 -6.25 -20.47
N GLY A 460 6.54 -6.80 -19.26
CA GLY A 460 6.44 -6.13 -17.94
C GLY A 460 5.29 -5.14 -17.81
N LEU A 461 4.08 -5.68 -17.93
CA LEU A 461 2.89 -5.02 -17.41
C LEU A 461 3.04 -4.78 -15.91
N THR A 462 2.71 -3.58 -15.47
CA THR A 462 2.60 -3.21 -14.06
C THR A 462 1.17 -3.49 -13.59
N PRO A 463 0.89 -3.44 -12.27
CA PRO A 463 -0.47 -3.67 -11.76
C PRO A 463 -1.51 -2.66 -12.25
N ASP A 464 -1.09 -1.53 -12.84
CA ASP A 464 -1.93 -0.49 -13.41
C ASP A 464 -1.79 -0.35 -14.93
N SER A 465 -1.31 -1.38 -15.63
CA SER A 465 -1.22 -1.39 -17.09
C SER A 465 -1.94 -2.57 -17.74
N CYS A 466 -2.30 -2.39 -19.00
CA CYS A 466 -2.95 -3.40 -19.82
C CYS A 466 -2.40 -3.36 -21.24
N TRP A 467 -2.48 -4.46 -21.96
CA TRP A 467 -1.98 -4.56 -23.33
C TRP A 467 -2.91 -5.37 -24.20
N TYR A 468 -3.10 -4.94 -25.45
CA TYR A 468 -3.67 -5.78 -26.49
C TYR A 468 -2.70 -5.75 -27.67
N ASP A 469 -2.73 -6.80 -28.48
CA ASP A 469 -1.88 -6.88 -29.66
C ASP A 469 -2.40 -5.94 -30.75
N TYR A 470 -1.90 -4.70 -30.74
CA TYR A 470 -2.23 -3.69 -31.73
C TYR A 470 -1.94 -4.18 -33.15
N ALA A 471 -0.81 -4.85 -33.37
CA ALA A 471 -0.39 -5.29 -34.70
C ALA A 471 -1.31 -6.40 -35.22
N ALA A 472 -1.62 -7.40 -34.40
CA ALA A 472 -2.58 -8.44 -34.74
C ALA A 472 -3.98 -7.84 -34.99
N ALA A 473 -4.43 -6.97 -34.09
CA ALA A 473 -5.71 -6.27 -34.21
C ALA A 473 -5.79 -5.37 -35.43
N TYR A 474 -4.69 -4.74 -35.87
CA TYR A 474 -4.67 -3.91 -37.08
C TYR A 474 -4.63 -4.76 -38.36
N ASN A 475 -3.81 -5.82 -38.38
CA ASN A 475 -3.53 -6.64 -39.56
C ASN A 475 -4.61 -7.69 -39.92
N GLY A 476 -5.72 -7.74 -39.19
CA GLY A 476 -6.82 -8.66 -39.53
C GLY A 476 -6.79 -9.99 -38.79
N ASP A 477 -5.93 -10.15 -37.78
CA ASP A 477 -5.88 -11.40 -37.03
C ASP A 477 -7.19 -11.65 -36.27
N THR A 478 -7.65 -12.89 -36.32
CA THR A 478 -8.89 -13.38 -35.68
C THR A 478 -8.61 -14.36 -34.55
N SER A 479 -7.34 -14.56 -34.20
CA SER A 479 -6.90 -15.37 -33.08
C SER A 479 -7.35 -14.77 -31.74
N ASP A 480 -7.22 -15.56 -30.67
CA ASP A 480 -7.58 -15.12 -29.33
C ASP A 480 -6.75 -13.91 -28.87
N ILE A 481 -5.48 -13.80 -29.29
CA ILE A 481 -4.59 -12.69 -28.86
C ILE A 481 -5.05 -11.34 -29.43
N ALA A 482 -5.66 -11.32 -30.62
CA ALA A 482 -6.20 -10.12 -31.25
C ALA A 482 -7.54 -9.65 -30.63
N ARG A 483 -8.19 -10.54 -29.87
CA ARG A 483 -9.49 -10.33 -29.23
C ARG A 483 -9.41 -10.02 -27.74
N ARG A 484 -8.31 -10.41 -27.11
CA ARG A 484 -8.09 -10.30 -25.67
C ARG A 484 -7.40 -8.99 -25.30
N LEU A 485 -7.71 -8.50 -24.11
CA LEU A 485 -6.96 -7.44 -23.45
C LEU A 485 -6.30 -8.05 -22.21
N TYR A 486 -4.97 -7.97 -22.15
CA TYR A 486 -4.12 -8.62 -21.18
C TYR A 486 -3.73 -7.70 -20.02
N PHE A 487 -3.56 -8.28 -18.84
CA PHE A 487 -3.13 -7.64 -17.61
C PHE A 487 -2.00 -8.44 -16.95
N SER A 488 -1.34 -7.86 -15.95
CA SER A 488 -0.40 -8.59 -15.10
C SER A 488 -1.12 -9.66 -14.27
N ARG A 489 -0.40 -10.71 -13.85
CA ARG A 489 -1.00 -11.83 -13.08
C ARG A 489 -1.65 -11.36 -11.79
N SER A 490 -1.13 -10.31 -11.18
CA SER A 490 -1.69 -9.65 -9.99
C SER A 490 -3.09 -9.09 -10.13
N GLU A 491 -3.62 -9.01 -11.36
CA GLU A 491 -4.97 -8.54 -11.64
C GLU A 491 -5.98 -9.68 -11.84
N ALA A 492 -5.57 -10.94 -11.66
CA ALA A 492 -6.42 -12.11 -11.80
C ALA A 492 -7.70 -12.01 -10.96
N GLY A 493 -8.84 -12.36 -11.54
CA GLY A 493 -10.14 -12.39 -10.87
C GLY A 493 -10.77 -11.02 -10.55
N LYS A 494 -10.05 -9.91 -10.78
CA LYS A 494 -10.57 -8.56 -10.57
C LYS A 494 -11.54 -8.15 -11.68
N THR A 495 -12.30 -7.08 -11.46
CA THR A 495 -13.28 -6.56 -12.43
C THR A 495 -12.82 -5.21 -12.96
N VAL A 496 -12.92 -5.01 -14.27
CA VAL A 496 -12.56 -3.77 -14.96
C VAL A 496 -13.75 -3.22 -15.76
N LEU A 497 -13.81 -1.90 -15.85
CA LEU A 497 -14.80 -1.18 -16.65
C LEU A 497 -14.09 -0.54 -17.85
N LEU A 498 -14.49 -0.91 -19.05
CA LEU A 498 -14.09 -0.23 -20.28
C LEU A 498 -15.15 0.83 -20.61
N ARG A 499 -14.78 2.10 -20.51
CA ARG A 499 -15.69 3.21 -20.75
C ARG A 499 -16.11 3.28 -22.21
N GLU A 500 -15.16 3.22 -23.13
CA GLU A 500 -15.39 3.25 -24.57
C GLU A 500 -14.38 2.36 -25.28
N TYR A 501 -14.85 1.54 -26.22
CA TYR A 501 -13.98 0.66 -26.99
C TYR A 501 -14.59 0.30 -28.35
N TRP A 502 -13.73 -0.12 -29.28
CA TRP A 502 -14.10 -0.51 -30.64
C TRP A 502 -13.60 -1.92 -30.95
N TYR A 503 -14.45 -2.67 -31.63
CA TYR A 503 -14.15 -4.05 -32.03
C TYR A 503 -14.78 -4.37 -33.39
N VAL A 504 -14.27 -5.39 -34.06
CA VAL A 504 -14.83 -5.92 -35.30
C VAL A 504 -15.67 -7.15 -34.99
N ASP A 505 -16.90 -7.20 -35.51
CA ASP A 505 -17.78 -8.36 -35.41
C ASP A 505 -17.48 -9.43 -36.49
N ALA A 506 -18.11 -10.59 -36.39
CA ALA A 506 -17.95 -11.71 -37.32
C ALA A 506 -18.32 -11.38 -38.79
N ASN A 507 -19.09 -10.31 -39.01
CA ASN A 507 -19.45 -9.84 -40.33
C ASN A 507 -18.45 -8.80 -40.88
N GLY A 508 -17.39 -8.49 -40.13
CA GLY A 508 -16.38 -7.50 -40.50
C GLY A 508 -16.80 -6.06 -40.22
N ASN A 509 -17.90 -5.84 -39.49
CA ASN A 509 -18.34 -4.48 -39.17
C ASN A 509 -17.67 -3.99 -37.89
N THR A 510 -17.20 -2.74 -37.92
CA THR A 510 -16.78 -2.01 -36.73
C THR A 510 -17.98 -1.74 -35.83
N GLN A 511 -17.87 -2.13 -34.58
CA GLN A 511 -18.84 -1.90 -33.53
C GLN A 511 -18.22 -1.06 -32.42
N ARG A 512 -19.06 -0.29 -31.71
CA ARG A 512 -18.66 0.52 -30.56
C ARG A 512 -19.30 -0.04 -29.30
N GLY A 513 -18.48 -0.43 -28.35
CA GLY A 513 -18.88 -0.75 -26.98
C GLY A 513 -18.76 0.45 -26.06
N THR A 514 -19.67 0.56 -25.09
CA THR A 514 -19.59 1.56 -24.02
C THR A 514 -19.94 0.93 -22.67
N ASN A 515 -19.27 1.38 -21.61
CA ASN A 515 -19.45 0.91 -20.23
C ASN A 515 -19.48 -0.63 -20.09
N GLY A 516 -18.57 -1.32 -20.79
CA GLY A 516 -18.46 -2.77 -20.71
C GLY A 516 -17.78 -3.18 -19.42
N VAL A 517 -18.42 -4.04 -18.63
CA VAL A 517 -17.86 -4.61 -17.41
C VAL A 517 -17.34 -6.01 -17.71
N PHE A 518 -16.07 -6.25 -17.42
CA PHE A 518 -15.40 -7.52 -17.67
C PHE A 518 -14.75 -8.03 -16.39
N LYS A 519 -14.82 -9.35 -16.16
CA LYS A 519 -14.01 -10.02 -15.14
C LYS A 519 -12.71 -10.49 -15.79
N ILE A 520 -11.58 -10.12 -15.21
CA ILE A 520 -10.27 -10.62 -15.62
C ILE A 520 -10.20 -12.11 -15.29
N SER A 521 -9.66 -12.91 -16.21
CA SER A 521 -9.51 -14.36 -16.03
C SER A 521 -8.78 -14.68 -14.73
N ASP A 522 -9.22 -15.75 -14.05
CA ASP A 522 -8.57 -16.22 -12.82
C ASP A 522 -7.25 -16.96 -13.12
N ILE A 523 -7.09 -17.44 -14.35
CA ILE A 523 -5.96 -18.27 -14.78
C ILE A 523 -5.29 -17.61 -16.00
N PRO A 524 -3.95 -17.56 -16.05
CA PRO A 524 -3.23 -17.04 -17.21
C PRO A 524 -3.33 -17.98 -18.43
N ASP A 525 -3.27 -17.42 -19.65
CA ASP A 525 -3.14 -18.24 -20.87
C ASP A 525 -1.67 -18.60 -21.18
N GLY A 526 -1.42 -19.12 -22.39
CA GLY A 526 -0.08 -19.50 -22.85
C GLY A 526 0.94 -18.35 -22.89
N THR A 527 0.50 -17.09 -22.80
CA THR A 527 1.40 -15.93 -22.66
C THR A 527 1.91 -15.73 -21.22
N GLY A 528 1.35 -16.49 -20.27
CA GLY A 528 1.60 -16.33 -18.85
C GLY A 528 0.80 -15.20 -18.21
N ARG A 529 -0.19 -14.63 -18.92
CA ARG A 529 -0.98 -13.47 -18.44
C ARG A 529 -2.45 -13.75 -18.34
N VAL A 530 -3.09 -13.00 -17.47
CA VAL A 530 -4.55 -12.95 -17.35
C VAL A 530 -5.12 -11.93 -18.32
N TYR A 531 -6.38 -12.12 -18.70
CA TYR A 531 -6.99 -11.37 -19.78
C TYR A 531 -8.48 -11.20 -19.56
N ILE A 532 -9.07 -10.25 -20.29
CA ILE A 532 -10.49 -10.22 -20.59
C ILE A 532 -10.68 -10.58 -22.05
N ASP A 533 -11.80 -11.22 -22.39
CA ASP A 533 -12.14 -11.56 -23.76
C ASP A 533 -13.37 -10.76 -24.20
N LEU A 534 -13.30 -10.12 -25.37
CA LEU A 534 -14.45 -9.42 -25.93
C LEU A 534 -15.69 -10.31 -26.05
N ARG A 535 -15.53 -11.63 -26.24
CA ARG A 535 -16.64 -12.58 -26.35
C ARG A 535 -17.46 -12.76 -25.09
N ASP A 536 -16.92 -12.39 -23.93
CA ASP A 536 -17.64 -12.46 -22.67
C ASP A 536 -18.87 -11.54 -22.66
N VAL A 537 -18.80 -10.43 -23.41
CA VAL A 537 -19.89 -9.46 -23.56
C VAL A 537 -20.45 -9.44 -24.98
N HIS A 538 -19.61 -9.66 -25.98
CA HIS A 538 -19.96 -9.61 -27.41
C HIS A 538 -19.63 -10.94 -28.09
N PRO A 539 -20.56 -11.92 -28.08
CA PRO A 539 -20.28 -13.28 -28.58
C PRO A 539 -19.75 -13.34 -30.01
N ASN A 540 -20.12 -12.36 -30.85
CA ASN A 540 -19.72 -12.26 -32.24
C ASN A 540 -18.43 -11.44 -32.47
N ALA A 541 -17.77 -10.96 -31.41
CA ALA A 541 -16.54 -10.20 -31.55
C ALA A 541 -15.38 -11.09 -32.05
N VAL A 542 -14.59 -10.52 -32.95
CA VAL A 542 -13.46 -11.19 -33.59
C VAL A 542 -12.13 -10.62 -33.12
N ARG A 543 -12.00 -9.29 -33.08
CA ARG A 543 -10.78 -8.57 -32.68
C ARG A 543 -11.09 -7.15 -32.21
N TRP A 544 -10.14 -6.53 -31.51
CA TRP A 544 -10.15 -5.08 -31.27
C TRP A 544 -10.02 -4.28 -32.58
N ASP A 545 -10.57 -3.07 -32.63
CA ASP A 545 -10.49 -2.18 -33.81
C ASP A 545 -9.77 -0.87 -33.49
N PRO A 546 -8.44 -0.81 -33.67
CA PRO A 546 -7.69 0.44 -33.52
C PRO A 546 -7.87 1.42 -34.69
N GLY A 547 -8.43 0.98 -35.83
CA GLY A 547 -8.50 1.78 -37.07
C GLY A 547 -9.38 3.03 -36.97
N VAL A 548 -10.31 3.06 -36.00
CA VAL A 548 -11.24 4.18 -35.82
C VAL A 548 -10.57 5.39 -35.16
N THR A 549 -9.78 5.16 -34.11
CA THR A 549 -9.25 6.26 -33.28
C THR A 549 -7.74 6.26 -33.08
N GLY A 550 -7.03 5.33 -33.71
CA GLY A 550 -5.62 5.05 -33.47
C GLY A 550 -5.37 4.17 -32.24
N GLN A 551 -6.41 3.92 -31.43
CA GLN A 551 -6.44 2.96 -30.33
C GLN A 551 -7.84 2.34 -30.24
N ALA A 552 -7.93 1.09 -29.80
CA ALA A 552 -9.21 0.39 -29.68
C ALA A 552 -9.98 0.70 -28.38
N ILE A 553 -9.38 1.39 -27.40
CA ILE A 553 -9.94 1.59 -26.06
C ILE A 553 -9.63 3.01 -25.58
N ARG A 554 -10.57 3.64 -24.85
CA ARG A 554 -10.42 4.99 -24.28
C ARG A 554 -10.91 5.11 -22.83
#